data_AF-A0AA42XRQ5-F1
#
_entry.id   AF-A0AA42XRQ5-F1
#
_cell.length_a   1.000
_cell.length_b   1.000
_cell.length_c   1.000
_cell.angle_alpha   90.00
_cell.angle_beta   90.00
_cell.angle_gamma   90.00
#
_symmetry.space_group_name_H-M   'P 1'
#
loop_
_entity.id
_entity.type
_entity.pdbx_description
1 polymer ?
#
loop_
_entity_poly.entity_id
_entity_poly.type
_entity_poly.pdbx_seq_one_letter_code
_entity_poly.pdbx_strand_id
1 'polypeptide(L)'
;MLEALGEELWTTLVCDLIQKLDESAFSGWRRWAMKLDGLLGPDGSTPREWRATFTNRNAARAARDTILGWNPKQLILAHGPVFEQDAQDIIASSLRWLR
;
A
#
# COMPACT_ATOMS: atom_id res chain seq x y z
N MET A 1 1.73 -24.94 23.92
CA MET A 1 0.59 -24.43 23.10
C MET A 1 1.02 -23.17 22.34
N LEU A 2 2.18 -23.21 21.66
CA LEU A 2 2.76 -22.14 20.85
C LEU A 2 3.51 -22.76 19.65
N GLU A 3 2.93 -23.82 19.08
CA GLU A 3 3.42 -24.55 17.90
C GLU A 3 2.24 -24.99 17.03
N ALA A 4 1.13 -24.25 17.07
CA ALA A 4 -0.14 -24.70 16.50
C ALA A 4 -0.56 -24.01 15.20
N LEU A 5 0.33 -23.31 14.49
CA LEU A 5 0.11 -22.88 13.08
C LEU A 5 1.48 -22.62 12.43
N GLY A 6 2.11 -23.65 11.87
CA GLY A 6 3.35 -23.54 11.08
C GLY A 6 3.12 -22.92 9.70
N GLU A 7 2.34 -21.84 9.61
CA GLU A 7 2.27 -21.02 8.40
C GLU A 7 3.34 -19.94 8.49
N GLU A 8 4.27 -19.92 7.53
CA GLU A 8 5.27 -18.86 7.46
C GLU A 8 4.56 -17.50 7.29
N LEU A 9 4.68 -16.64 8.29
CA LEU A 9 4.18 -15.28 8.27
C LEU A 9 5.18 -14.40 7.54
N TRP A 10 4.94 -14.15 6.26
CA TRP A 10 5.74 -13.23 5.45
C TRP A 10 5.20 -11.81 5.55
N THR A 11 6.00 -10.93 6.17
CA THR A 11 5.66 -9.52 6.36
C THR A 11 6.36 -8.65 5.33
N THR A 12 5.58 -7.88 4.57
CA THR A 12 6.11 -6.88 3.64
C THR A 12 6.09 -5.50 4.28
N LEU A 13 7.21 -4.78 4.16
CA LEU A 13 7.35 -3.39 4.55
C LEU A 13 7.22 -2.53 3.29
N VAL A 14 6.32 -1.54 3.29
CA VAL A 14 6.23 -0.55 2.22
C VAL A 14 6.45 0.84 2.79
N CYS A 15 7.52 1.47 2.34
CA CYS A 15 7.80 2.87 2.64
C CYS A 15 7.32 3.73 1.46
N ASP A 16 6.44 4.67 1.77
CA ASP A 16 5.95 5.79 0.95
C ASP A 16 5.20 5.46 -0.35
N LEU A 17 5.44 4.30 -0.97
CA LEU A 17 4.81 3.91 -2.22
C LEU A 17 3.31 3.61 -2.06
N ILE A 18 2.89 3.19 -0.86
CA ILE A 18 1.49 3.03 -0.49
C ILE A 18 1.27 3.84 0.78
N GLN A 19 0.38 4.83 0.72
CA GLN A 19 0.04 5.68 1.85
C GLN A 19 -1.45 5.58 2.12
N LYS A 20 -1.80 5.16 3.33
CA LYS A 20 -3.17 5.06 3.85
C LYS A 20 -3.28 5.89 5.12
N LEU A 21 -3.18 7.20 4.93
CA LEU A 21 -3.20 8.19 6.00
C LEU A 21 -4.57 8.25 6.67
N ASP A 22 -4.60 8.45 7.98
CA ASP A 22 -5.84 8.63 8.72
C ASP A 22 -6.53 9.94 8.30
N GLU A 23 -7.75 9.85 7.77
CA GLU A 23 -8.56 11.01 7.37
C GLU A 23 -8.87 11.94 8.55
N SER A 24 -8.93 11.40 9.76
CA SER A 24 -9.21 12.16 10.98
C SER A 24 -8.09 13.16 11.32
N ALA A 25 -6.86 12.88 10.90
CA ALA A 25 -5.69 13.73 11.14
C ALA A 25 -5.66 15.01 10.29
N PHE A 26 -6.54 15.14 9.28
CA PHE A 26 -6.59 16.28 8.37
C PHE A 26 -7.92 17.01 8.48
N SER A 27 -7.91 18.35 8.32
CA SER A 27 -9.12 19.17 8.35
C SER A 27 -9.13 20.24 7.26
N GLY A 28 -10.32 20.77 6.98
CA GLY A 28 -10.54 21.84 5.99
C GLY A 28 -10.06 21.48 4.59
N TRP A 29 -9.44 22.44 3.91
CA TRP A 29 -8.96 22.28 2.53
C TRP A 29 -7.84 21.22 2.39
N ARG A 30 -7.07 20.97 3.45
CA ARG A 30 -5.98 19.98 3.43
C ARG A 30 -6.54 18.56 3.32
N ARG A 31 -7.62 18.25 4.04
CA ARG A 31 -8.32 16.96 3.88
C ARG A 31 -8.76 16.75 2.44
N TRP A 32 -9.33 17.78 1.82
CA TRP A 32 -9.72 17.72 0.41
C TRP A 32 -8.54 17.50 -0.52
N ALA A 33 -7.43 18.21 -0.33
CA ALA A 33 -6.22 18.02 -1.13
C ALA A 33 -5.69 16.58 -1.02
N MET A 34 -5.54 16.04 0.20
CA MET A 34 -5.06 14.67 0.43
C MET A 34 -6.04 13.60 -0.10
N LYS A 35 -7.35 13.86 -0.02
CA LYS A 35 -8.37 12.97 -0.58
C LYS A 35 -8.33 12.97 -2.11
N LEU A 36 -8.18 14.15 -2.73
CA LEU A 36 -8.02 14.28 -4.17
C LEU A 36 -6.74 13.63 -4.67
N ASP A 37 -5.69 13.64 -3.86
CA ASP A 37 -4.45 12.94 -4.16
C ASP A 37 -4.55 11.41 -3.91
N GLY A 38 -5.58 10.96 -3.19
CA GLY A 38 -5.87 9.55 -2.98
C GLY A 38 -5.01 8.90 -1.90
N LEU A 39 -4.65 9.64 -0.86
CA LEU A 39 -3.81 9.19 0.25
C LEU A 39 -4.59 8.76 1.49
N LEU A 40 -5.86 9.14 1.60
CA LEU A 40 -6.64 8.99 2.83
C LEU A 40 -7.41 7.66 2.88
N GLY A 41 -7.46 7.08 4.08
CA GLY A 41 -8.34 5.97 4.42
C GLY A 41 -7.95 4.62 3.79
N PRO A 42 -8.88 3.64 3.83
CA PRO A 42 -8.66 2.29 3.33
C PRO A 42 -8.29 2.23 1.84
N ASP A 43 -8.71 3.22 1.05
CA ASP A 43 -8.43 3.33 -0.38
C ASP A 43 -7.14 4.10 -0.70
N GLY A 44 -6.40 4.54 0.32
CA GLY A 44 -5.12 5.21 0.19
C GLY A 44 -4.13 4.39 -0.64
N SER A 45 -3.34 5.07 -1.47
CA SER A 45 -2.52 4.47 -2.52
C SER A 45 -1.22 5.28 -2.69
N THR A 46 -0.50 5.05 -3.79
CA THR A 46 0.59 5.92 -4.22
C THR A 46 0.04 7.32 -4.51
N PRO A 47 0.66 8.41 -4.01
CA PRO A 47 0.31 9.79 -4.36
C PRO A 47 0.16 9.96 -5.87
N ARG A 48 -0.87 10.67 -6.37
CA ARG A 48 -1.18 10.72 -7.80
C ARG A 48 -0.12 11.47 -8.59
N GLU A 49 0.41 12.53 -8.02
CA GLU A 49 1.56 13.26 -8.54
C GLU A 49 2.80 12.36 -8.63
N TRP A 50 3.01 11.44 -7.69
CA TRP A 50 4.11 10.46 -7.80
C TRP A 50 3.90 9.49 -8.95
N ARG A 51 2.67 9.04 -9.20
CA ARG A 51 2.40 8.15 -10.36
C ARG A 51 2.89 8.75 -11.67
N ALA A 52 2.86 10.08 -11.82
CA ALA A 52 3.35 10.77 -13.01
C ALA A 52 4.87 10.68 -13.19
N THR A 53 5.65 10.43 -12.12
CA THR A 53 7.11 10.30 -12.18
C THR A 53 7.57 8.90 -12.62
N PHE A 54 6.69 7.89 -12.56
CA PHE A 54 6.96 6.55 -13.08
C PHE A 54 6.85 6.52 -14.61
N THR A 55 7.88 7.01 -15.30
CA THR A 55 7.95 7.07 -16.76
C THR A 55 8.14 5.67 -17.38
N ASN A 56 8.94 4.80 -16.76
CA ASN A 56 9.09 3.41 -17.17
C ASN A 56 8.05 2.52 -16.48
N ARG A 57 6.82 2.52 -17.00
CA ARG A 57 5.71 1.73 -16.45
C ARG A 57 5.90 0.22 -16.54
N ASN A 58 6.68 -0.27 -17.50
CA ASN A 58 6.95 -1.70 -17.64
C ASN A 58 7.86 -2.20 -16.52
N ALA A 59 8.93 -1.45 -16.19
CA ALA A 59 9.77 -1.78 -15.04
C ALA A 59 8.98 -1.70 -13.72
N ALA A 60 8.12 -0.68 -13.57
CA ALA A 60 7.28 -0.54 -12.37
C ALA A 60 6.28 -1.69 -12.22
N ARG A 61 5.67 -2.15 -13.32
CA ARG A 61 4.81 -3.35 -13.37
C ARG A 61 5.57 -4.60 -12.96
N ALA A 62 6.74 -4.83 -13.52
CA ALA A 62 7.57 -5.97 -13.17
C ALA A 62 7.93 -5.97 -11.67
N ALA A 63 8.27 -4.79 -11.11
CA ALA A 63 8.53 -4.66 -9.67
C ALA A 63 7.29 -4.95 -8.82
N ARG A 64 6.11 -4.44 -9.21
CA ARG A 64 4.83 -4.79 -8.56
C ARG A 64 4.61 -6.30 -8.58
N ASP A 65 4.78 -6.95 -9.73
CA ASP A 65 4.53 -8.38 -9.89
C ASP A 65 5.50 -9.23 -9.06
N THR A 66 6.76 -8.80 -8.93
CA THR A 66 7.71 -9.40 -8.00
C THR A 66 7.21 -9.32 -6.54
N ILE A 67 6.74 -8.15 -6.09
CA ILE A 67 6.21 -7.97 -4.72
C ILE A 67 4.99 -8.86 -4.49
N LEU A 68 4.06 -8.94 -5.45
CA LEU A 68 2.89 -9.81 -5.35
C LEU A 68 3.26 -11.30 -5.39
N GLY A 69 4.34 -11.64 -6.10
CA GLY A 69 4.91 -12.99 -6.15
C GLY A 69 5.51 -13.46 -4.81
N TRP A 70 5.80 -12.54 -3.88
CA TRP A 70 6.22 -12.90 -2.51
C TRP A 70 5.08 -13.52 -1.68
N ASN A 71 3.83 -13.47 -2.16
CA ASN A 71 2.65 -13.96 -1.45
C ASN A 71 2.53 -13.40 0.00
N PRO A 72 2.57 -12.06 0.15
CA PRO A 72 2.67 -11.44 1.47
C PRO A 72 1.41 -11.69 2.30
N LYS A 73 1.61 -11.99 3.59
CA LYS A 73 0.53 -12.24 4.55
C LYS A 73 0.24 -11.01 5.40
N GLN A 74 1.29 -10.33 5.82
CA GLN A 74 1.22 -9.11 6.64
C GLN A 74 1.83 -7.91 5.91
N LEU A 75 1.35 -6.72 6.22
CA LEU A 75 1.80 -5.46 5.62
C LEU A 75 2.00 -4.40 6.69
N ILE A 76 3.18 -3.80 6.71
CA ILE A 76 3.47 -2.60 7.50
C ILE A 76 3.70 -1.46 6.52
N LEU A 77 2.94 -0.38 6.70
CA LEU A 77 3.10 0.86 5.95
C LEU A 77 3.83 1.89 6.81
N ALA A 78 4.81 2.59 6.23
CA ALA A 78 5.40 3.76 6.90
C ALA A 78 4.34 4.85 7.16
N HIS A 79 3.36 4.95 6.27
CA HIS A 79 2.29 5.94 6.31
C HIS A 79 0.92 5.26 6.26
N GLY A 80 0.58 4.53 7.31
CA GLY A 80 -0.74 3.90 7.44
C GLY A 80 -0.81 2.93 8.62
N PRO A 81 -1.91 2.17 8.73
CA PRO A 81 -2.04 1.13 9.76
C PRO A 81 -1.15 -0.09 9.44
N VAL A 82 -0.96 -0.93 10.45
CA VAL A 82 -0.42 -2.28 10.30
C VAL A 82 -1.55 -3.23 9.93
N PHE A 83 -1.34 -4.07 8.92
CA PHE A 83 -2.27 -5.11 8.52
C PHE A 83 -1.68 -6.49 8.82
N GLU A 84 -2.35 -7.23 9.69
CA GLU A 84 -1.91 -8.56 10.12
C GLU A 84 -2.36 -9.69 9.16
N GLN A 85 -3.21 -9.35 8.19
CA GLN A 85 -3.77 -10.25 7.17
C GLN A 85 -4.05 -9.50 5.86
N ASP A 86 -4.39 -10.24 4.81
CA ASP A 86 -4.85 -9.72 3.51
C ASP A 86 -3.85 -8.80 2.78
N ALA A 87 -2.56 -8.86 3.15
CA ALA A 87 -1.53 -7.98 2.60
C ALA A 87 -1.44 -8.04 1.07
N GLN A 88 -1.60 -9.23 0.47
CA GLN A 88 -1.58 -9.39 -0.98
C GLN A 88 -2.69 -8.58 -1.68
N ASP A 89 -3.93 -8.65 -1.17
CA ASP A 89 -5.06 -7.93 -1.76
C ASP A 89 -4.94 -6.41 -1.52
N ILE A 90 -4.42 -6.02 -0.37
CA ILE A 90 -4.16 -4.62 -0.03
C ILE A 90 -3.08 -4.04 -0.95
N ILE A 91 -1.97 -4.75 -1.19
CA ILE A 91 -0.91 -4.29 -2.10
C ILE A 91 -1.44 -4.24 -3.54
N ALA A 92 -2.15 -5.28 -3.99
CA ALA A 92 -2.69 -5.35 -5.34
C ALA A 92 -3.68 -4.20 -5.63
N SER A 93 -4.60 -3.92 -4.71
CA SER A 93 -5.56 -2.81 -4.85
C SER A 93 -4.88 -1.44 -4.77
N SER A 94 -3.90 -1.27 -3.87
CA SER A 94 -3.15 -0.02 -3.70
C SER A 94 -2.26 0.29 -4.90
N LEU A 95 -1.73 -0.72 -5.60
CA LEU A 95 -0.89 -0.57 -6.79
C LEU A 95 -1.64 -0.78 -8.12
N ARG A 96 -2.97 -0.83 -8.11
CA ARG A 96 -3.79 -1.06 -9.32
C ARG A 96 -3.58 -0.04 -10.45
N TRP A 97 -3.03 1.13 -10.13
CA TRP A 97 -2.71 2.18 -11.10
C TRP A 97 -1.53 1.80 -12.02
N LEU A 98 -0.79 0.75 -11.66
CA LEU A 98 0.26 0.13 -12.48
C LEU A 98 -0.27 -0.98 -13.39
N ARG A 99 -1.59 -1.22 -13.51
CA ARG A 99 -2.10 -2.22 -14.48
C ARG A 99 -1.46 -2.08 -15.84
#